data_AF-A0A6C0AF49-F1
#
_entry.id   AF-A0A6C0AF49-F1
#
_cell.length_a   1.000
_cell.length_b   1.000
_cell.length_c   1.000
_cell.angle_alpha   90.00
_cell.angle_beta   90.00
_cell.angle_gamma   90.00
#
_symmetry.space_group_name_H-M   'P 1'
#
loop_
_entity.id
_entity.type
_entity.pdbx_description
1 polymer ?
#
loop_
_entity_poly.entity_id
_entity_poly.type
_entity_poly.pdbx_seq_one_letter_code
_entity_poly.pdbx_strand_id
1 'polypeptide(L)'
;MGNTIPCDKNTPIYENICNNPEDITGSPGFCTISGPAGDSYRRDYCQNLGGSGEFSYAGQGGSCHYNSQNKTSSMGSCCSGSACGIIGNAARCRRKAYNGDPLLCCNRDLSCNKDEQFCFSDSTETKTCDPRYRDMASPECGQLMIDYCTGSDVPIGNTQEWVNRWITNVNISGQTFNSPCYDSIYRNLYSGQVAACAKPPIPNSGVPSTAGYLYAQELMYKMIQRYIADGGDLASIESSETNAQLNNLISKICTTTPGLCTRALNSYCVNINSNTLVRNPEYLKWCGCYMSQENYSKYTNLYGISRECTPTCNMEGVIPLATSDGTSFLRCSQNLCIIDDISISIAQSTVFGNVNFSQICNSCTSEGSSGTCNCSITGGNFTIIDSKIGNIEVSQQCSADSTCYREIQNPDGTVETIKTSCTGGGDEIDEIALIEAANKTNYDNAIFRRNMIILGILLLFIILMIVFWAIFNPPETVDEDTEIHEENINPIEKAVINPVETTPVTKPIPVTGTNYISNEDLNKIFKTQ
;
A
#
# COMPACT_ATOMS: atom_id res chain seq x y z
N MET A 1 -8.97 -1.95 -76.73
CA MET A 1 -8.92 -3.11 -75.81
C MET A 1 -9.68 -2.70 -74.56
N GLY A 2 -10.91 -3.20 -74.40
CA GLY A 2 -11.71 -2.88 -73.21
C GLY A 2 -11.19 -3.68 -72.04
N ASN A 3 -10.82 -3.02 -70.95
CA ASN A 3 -10.49 -3.68 -69.70
C ASN A 3 -11.72 -4.46 -69.24
N THR A 4 -11.67 -5.79 -69.34
CA THR A 4 -12.65 -6.68 -68.69
C THR A 4 -12.50 -6.48 -67.20
N ILE A 5 -13.48 -5.81 -66.58
CA ILE A 5 -13.56 -5.69 -65.12
C ILE A 5 -13.72 -7.11 -64.57
N PRO A 6 -12.81 -7.59 -63.71
CA PRO A 6 -12.88 -8.94 -63.19
C PRO A 6 -14.17 -9.18 -62.40
N CYS A 7 -14.73 -10.37 -62.56
CA CYS A 7 -15.92 -10.84 -61.86
C CYS A 7 -15.58 -11.25 -60.43
N ASP A 8 -15.16 -10.29 -59.62
CA ASP A 8 -14.75 -10.58 -58.24
C ASP A 8 -15.96 -11.04 -57.43
N LYS A 9 -15.86 -12.26 -56.91
CA LYS A 9 -16.82 -12.83 -55.97
C LYS A 9 -16.36 -12.44 -54.58
N ASN A 10 -17.15 -11.62 -53.91
CA ASN A 10 -16.87 -11.20 -52.54
C ASN A 10 -17.73 -12.03 -51.60
N THR A 11 -17.09 -12.76 -50.69
CA THR A 11 -17.78 -13.39 -49.57
C THR A 11 -18.32 -12.32 -48.64
N PRO A 12 -19.52 -12.52 -48.04
CA PRO A 12 -20.02 -11.60 -47.02
C PRO A 12 -18.99 -11.45 -45.91
N ILE A 13 -18.66 -10.20 -45.59
CA ILE A 13 -17.76 -9.88 -44.48
C ILE A 13 -18.65 -9.66 -43.25
N TYR A 14 -18.40 -10.46 -42.20
CA TYR A 14 -19.09 -10.39 -40.91
C TYR A 14 -18.25 -9.68 -39.84
N GLU A 15 -17.14 -9.06 -40.25
CA GLU A 15 -16.30 -8.26 -39.36
C GLU A 15 -17.11 -7.15 -38.73
N ASN A 16 -16.99 -7.05 -37.41
CA ASN A 16 -17.60 -5.99 -36.65
C ASN A 16 -16.83 -4.69 -36.91
N ILE A 17 -17.43 -3.57 -36.54
CA ILE A 17 -16.87 -2.25 -36.80
C ILE A 17 -16.80 -1.45 -35.52
N CYS A 18 -15.70 -0.73 -35.31
CA CYS A 18 -15.49 0.14 -34.15
C CYS A 18 -16.29 1.46 -34.24
N ASN A 19 -17.58 1.36 -34.52
CA ASN A 19 -18.42 2.49 -34.84
C ASN A 19 -19.35 2.88 -33.70
N ASN A 20 -19.89 4.10 -33.79
CA ASN A 20 -20.79 4.72 -32.82
C ASN A 20 -22.21 4.14 -32.91
N PRO A 21 -23.05 4.34 -31.88
CA PRO A 21 -24.32 3.61 -31.73
C PRO A 21 -25.36 3.92 -32.81
N GLU A 22 -25.21 5.04 -33.49
CA GLU A 22 -26.12 5.48 -34.55
C GLU A 22 -25.68 5.04 -35.96
N ASP A 23 -24.51 4.41 -36.07
CA ASP A 23 -23.93 4.11 -37.38
C ASP A 23 -24.73 3.01 -38.06
N ILE A 24 -25.38 3.40 -39.15
CA ILE A 24 -25.92 2.47 -40.13
C ILE A 24 -24.75 2.04 -40.99
N THR A 25 -24.32 0.80 -40.83
CA THR A 25 -23.25 0.26 -41.68
C THR A 25 -23.81 -0.35 -42.95
N GLY A 26 -23.04 -0.19 -44.03
CA GLY A 26 -23.21 -0.97 -45.24
C GLY A 26 -22.83 -2.42 -45.01
N SER A 27 -22.98 -3.26 -46.03
CA SER A 27 -22.69 -4.69 -45.92
C SER A 27 -21.60 -5.07 -46.93
N PRO A 28 -20.31 -4.84 -46.61
CA PRO A 28 -19.21 -5.18 -47.51
C PRO A 28 -19.28 -6.65 -47.92
N GLY A 29 -19.23 -6.90 -49.23
CA GLY A 29 -19.30 -8.25 -49.78
C GLY A 29 -20.66 -8.94 -49.69
N PHE A 30 -21.69 -8.30 -49.10
CA PHE A 30 -23.03 -8.86 -49.01
C PHE A 30 -24.00 -8.19 -49.98
N CYS A 31 -24.71 -9.00 -50.75
CA CYS A 31 -25.80 -8.57 -51.62
C CYS A 31 -26.84 -9.68 -51.71
N THR A 32 -28.13 -9.33 -51.73
CA THR A 32 -29.20 -10.33 -51.87
C THR A 32 -30.39 -9.81 -52.67
N ILE A 33 -31.36 -10.69 -52.92
CA ILE A 33 -32.57 -10.44 -53.72
C ILE A 33 -33.28 -9.18 -53.24
N SER A 34 -33.67 -8.29 -54.16
CA SER A 34 -34.47 -7.10 -53.81
C SER A 34 -35.88 -7.47 -53.33
N GLY A 35 -36.50 -6.62 -52.52
CA GLY A 35 -37.85 -6.83 -52.00
C GLY A 35 -37.96 -7.90 -50.89
N PRO A 36 -39.19 -8.29 -50.49
CA PRO A 36 -39.44 -9.11 -49.30
C PRO A 36 -38.73 -10.47 -49.28
N ALA A 37 -38.47 -11.05 -50.45
CA ALA A 37 -37.79 -12.34 -50.59
C ALA A 37 -36.33 -12.32 -50.10
N GLY A 38 -35.69 -11.14 -50.03
CA GLY A 38 -34.35 -10.98 -49.49
C GLY A 38 -34.29 -10.60 -48.00
N ASP A 39 -35.44 -10.35 -47.36
CA ASP A 39 -35.45 -9.78 -46.01
C ASP A 39 -34.95 -10.76 -44.94
N SER A 40 -35.18 -12.07 -45.11
CA SER A 40 -34.60 -13.09 -44.21
C SER A 40 -33.08 -13.07 -44.28
N TYR A 41 -32.49 -13.10 -45.50
CA TYR A 41 -31.04 -13.06 -45.67
C TYR A 41 -30.41 -11.78 -45.10
N ARG A 42 -31.08 -10.63 -45.24
CA ARG A 42 -30.60 -9.36 -44.65
C ARG A 42 -30.68 -9.35 -43.14
N ARG A 43 -31.75 -9.93 -42.56
CA ARG A 43 -31.87 -10.11 -41.10
C ARG A 43 -30.79 -11.04 -40.57
N ASP A 44 -30.61 -12.18 -41.21
CA ASP A 44 -29.59 -13.17 -40.83
C ASP A 44 -28.19 -12.55 -40.94
N TYR A 45 -27.91 -11.79 -42.01
CA TYR A 45 -26.64 -11.09 -42.14
C TYR A 45 -26.41 -10.11 -40.99
N CYS A 46 -27.36 -9.21 -40.73
CA CYS A 46 -27.22 -8.25 -39.63
C CYS A 46 -27.17 -8.91 -38.26
N GLN A 47 -27.79 -10.08 -38.04
CA GLN A 47 -27.72 -10.81 -36.76
C GLN A 47 -26.37 -11.49 -36.52
N ASN A 48 -25.65 -11.82 -37.59
CA ASN A 48 -24.31 -12.40 -37.52
C ASN A 48 -23.19 -11.36 -37.56
N LEU A 49 -23.52 -10.09 -37.82
CA LEU A 49 -22.58 -8.98 -37.74
C LEU A 49 -22.31 -8.67 -36.27
N GLY A 50 -21.05 -8.79 -35.83
CA GLY A 50 -20.64 -8.38 -34.50
C GLY A 50 -21.25 -9.16 -33.33
N GLY A 51 -21.34 -10.48 -33.46
CA GLY A 51 -21.91 -11.35 -32.42
C GLY A 51 -23.44 -11.29 -32.33
N SER A 52 -24.03 -12.31 -31.71
CA SER A 52 -25.49 -12.43 -31.64
C SER A 52 -26.13 -11.25 -30.91
N GLY A 53 -27.07 -10.57 -31.56
CA GLY A 53 -27.91 -9.53 -30.96
C GLY A 53 -27.32 -8.12 -30.93
N GLU A 54 -26.09 -7.91 -31.40
CA GLU A 54 -25.45 -6.60 -31.39
C GLU A 54 -26.03 -5.67 -32.47
N PHE A 55 -26.37 -6.24 -33.63
CA PHE A 55 -26.95 -5.53 -34.76
C PHE A 55 -28.34 -6.03 -35.13
N SER A 56 -29.07 -5.18 -35.83
CA SER A 56 -30.39 -5.49 -36.36
C SER A 56 -30.61 -4.94 -37.75
N TYR A 57 -31.50 -5.59 -38.48
CA TYR A 57 -31.92 -5.13 -39.78
C TYR A 57 -32.68 -3.80 -39.70
N ALA A 58 -32.15 -2.77 -40.36
CA ALA A 58 -32.69 -1.42 -40.38
C ALA A 58 -33.25 -1.01 -41.76
N GLY A 59 -33.24 -1.92 -42.74
CA GLY A 59 -33.78 -1.69 -44.07
C GLY A 59 -32.83 -2.10 -45.19
N GLN A 60 -33.26 -1.89 -46.43
CA GLN A 60 -32.44 -2.20 -47.60
C GLN A 60 -31.34 -1.15 -47.78
N GLY A 61 -30.13 -1.61 -48.09
CA GLY A 61 -29.02 -0.76 -48.49
C GLY A 61 -29.06 -0.41 -49.98
N GLY A 62 -27.93 0.13 -50.45
CA GLY A 62 -27.74 0.48 -51.86
C GLY A 62 -27.92 -0.71 -52.81
N SER A 63 -28.19 -0.40 -54.08
CA SER A 63 -28.25 -1.43 -55.13
C SER A 63 -26.87 -2.07 -55.33
N CYS A 64 -26.86 -3.38 -55.53
CA CYS A 64 -25.67 -4.20 -55.76
C CYS A 64 -26.02 -5.36 -56.70
N HIS A 65 -25.05 -6.18 -57.08
CA HIS A 65 -25.32 -7.44 -57.80
C HIS A 65 -24.94 -8.62 -56.90
N TYR A 66 -25.85 -9.56 -56.71
CA TYR A 66 -25.59 -10.78 -55.96
C TYR A 66 -25.28 -11.94 -56.90
N ASN A 67 -24.49 -12.91 -56.44
CA ASN A 67 -24.15 -14.09 -57.22
C ASN A 67 -25.37 -15.02 -57.36
N SER A 68 -25.78 -15.34 -58.60
CA SER A 68 -26.92 -16.24 -58.86
C SER A 68 -26.84 -17.61 -58.19
N GLN A 69 -25.63 -18.08 -57.87
CA GLN A 69 -25.37 -19.34 -57.17
C GLN A 69 -25.29 -19.18 -55.64
N ASN A 70 -25.00 -17.98 -55.15
CA ASN A 70 -24.93 -17.68 -53.73
C ASN A 70 -25.63 -16.35 -53.44
N LYS A 71 -26.89 -16.45 -52.99
CA LYS A 71 -27.83 -15.34 -52.79
C LYS A 71 -27.41 -14.33 -51.72
N THR A 72 -26.30 -14.53 -51.00
CA THR A 72 -25.79 -13.57 -50.00
C THR A 72 -24.49 -12.91 -50.43
N SER A 73 -23.78 -13.44 -51.42
CA SER A 73 -22.49 -12.92 -51.85
C SER A 73 -22.62 -11.84 -52.93
N SER A 74 -21.89 -10.75 -52.77
CA SER A 74 -21.77 -9.71 -53.80
C SER A 74 -20.90 -10.21 -54.96
N MET A 75 -21.26 -9.82 -56.18
CA MET A 75 -20.54 -10.09 -57.42
C MET A 75 -20.58 -8.83 -58.30
N GLY A 76 -19.62 -8.66 -59.22
CA GLY A 76 -19.74 -7.63 -60.26
C GLY A 76 -20.95 -7.84 -61.19
N SER A 77 -21.25 -6.85 -62.04
CA SER A 77 -22.33 -6.90 -63.05
C SER A 77 -21.94 -7.76 -64.27
N CYS A 78 -21.49 -8.99 -64.03
CA CYS A 78 -20.98 -9.86 -65.09
C CYS A 78 -21.46 -11.31 -64.90
N CYS A 79 -21.31 -12.09 -65.96
CA CYS A 79 -21.54 -13.53 -65.94
C CYS A 79 -20.21 -14.25 -66.18
N SER A 80 -19.80 -15.08 -65.23
CA SER A 80 -18.61 -15.93 -65.35
C SER A 80 -19.03 -17.39 -65.18
N GLY A 81 -19.06 -18.15 -66.28
CA GLY A 81 -19.53 -19.54 -66.28
C GLY A 81 -21.02 -19.63 -65.92
N SER A 82 -21.34 -20.39 -64.88
CA SER A 82 -22.72 -20.62 -64.40
C SER A 82 -23.19 -19.62 -63.32
N ALA A 83 -22.36 -18.64 -62.96
CA ALA A 83 -22.70 -17.57 -62.02
C ALA A 83 -22.85 -16.24 -62.76
N CYS A 84 -23.96 -15.54 -62.50
CA CYS A 84 -24.23 -14.19 -62.99
C CYS A 84 -24.53 -13.26 -61.82
N GLY A 85 -24.03 -12.03 -61.90
CA GLY A 85 -24.46 -10.95 -61.03
C GLY A 85 -25.90 -10.55 -61.33
N ILE A 86 -26.81 -10.75 -60.38
CA ILE A 86 -28.23 -10.35 -60.48
C ILE A 86 -28.44 -9.12 -59.61
N ILE A 87 -29.17 -8.13 -60.13
CA ILE A 87 -29.49 -6.90 -59.38
C ILE A 87 -30.20 -7.25 -58.07
N GLY A 88 -29.68 -6.69 -56.98
CA GLY A 88 -30.17 -6.86 -55.62
C GLY A 88 -29.94 -5.61 -54.77
N ASN A 89 -30.10 -5.78 -53.47
CA ASN A 89 -29.88 -4.73 -52.47
C ASN A 89 -29.02 -5.27 -51.32
N ALA A 90 -28.10 -4.44 -50.83
CA ALA A 90 -27.35 -4.70 -49.62
C ALA A 90 -28.26 -4.66 -48.37
N ALA A 91 -27.73 -4.99 -47.21
CA ALA A 91 -28.42 -4.70 -45.95
C ALA A 91 -28.00 -3.33 -45.43
N ARG A 92 -28.88 -2.70 -44.63
CA ARG A 92 -28.51 -1.67 -43.68
C ARG A 92 -28.69 -2.27 -42.30
N CYS A 93 -27.59 -2.36 -41.56
CA CYS A 93 -27.60 -2.87 -40.20
C CYS A 93 -27.46 -1.70 -39.23
N ARG A 94 -28.31 -1.66 -38.20
CA ARG A 94 -28.23 -0.69 -37.10
C ARG A 94 -27.85 -1.43 -35.83
N ARG A 95 -26.85 -0.89 -35.12
CA ARG A 95 -26.42 -1.37 -33.81
C ARG A 95 -27.54 -1.18 -32.79
N LYS A 96 -27.83 -2.22 -32.02
CA LYS A 96 -28.84 -2.24 -30.94
C LYS A 96 -28.23 -2.26 -29.56
N ALA A 97 -27.09 -2.92 -29.41
CA ALA A 97 -26.43 -3.13 -28.14
C ALA A 97 -24.91 -3.11 -28.33
N TYR A 98 -24.21 -3.07 -27.21
CA TYR A 98 -22.79 -3.33 -27.09
C TYR A 98 -22.63 -4.54 -26.19
N ASN A 99 -22.04 -5.61 -26.71
CA ASN A 99 -21.89 -6.86 -25.97
C ASN A 99 -20.49 -7.01 -25.34
N GLY A 100 -19.63 -6.00 -25.48
CA GLY A 100 -18.31 -5.95 -24.87
C GLY A 100 -18.37 -5.95 -23.35
N ASP A 101 -17.46 -6.70 -22.72
CA ASP A 101 -17.28 -6.67 -21.26
C ASP A 101 -16.78 -5.27 -20.82
N PRO A 102 -17.54 -4.52 -19.99
CA PRO A 102 -17.20 -3.15 -19.63
C PRO A 102 -15.82 -3.00 -18.99
N LEU A 103 -15.43 -3.92 -18.11
CA LEU A 103 -14.15 -3.85 -17.40
C LEU A 103 -12.99 -4.06 -18.37
N LEU A 104 -13.11 -5.04 -19.24
CA LEU A 104 -12.10 -5.32 -20.25
C LEU A 104 -11.96 -4.18 -21.25
N CYS A 105 -13.09 -3.56 -21.63
CA CYS A 105 -13.11 -2.38 -22.47
C CYS A 105 -12.36 -1.20 -21.83
N CYS A 106 -12.59 -0.94 -20.54
CA CYS A 106 -11.86 0.09 -19.80
C CYS A 106 -10.36 -0.19 -19.79
N ASN A 107 -9.95 -1.43 -19.53
CA ASN A 107 -8.54 -1.81 -19.48
C ASN A 107 -7.84 -1.79 -20.84
N ARG A 108 -8.58 -1.97 -21.94
CA ARG A 108 -8.06 -1.82 -23.31
C ARG A 108 -7.76 -0.37 -23.68
N ASP A 109 -8.49 0.58 -23.11
CA ASP A 109 -8.30 2.02 -23.27
C ASP A 109 -8.05 2.44 -24.73
N LEU A 110 -9.04 2.23 -25.61
CA LEU A 110 -9.01 2.63 -27.02
C LEU A 110 -8.64 4.12 -27.19
N SER A 111 -8.94 4.94 -26.19
CA SER A 111 -8.55 6.35 -26.18
C SER A 111 -7.03 6.54 -26.31
N CYS A 112 -6.23 5.62 -25.77
CA CYS A 112 -4.77 5.60 -25.87
C CYS A 112 -4.24 4.61 -26.91
N ASN A 113 -4.94 3.51 -27.14
CA ASN A 113 -4.61 2.52 -28.15
C ASN A 113 -5.54 2.68 -29.36
N LYS A 114 -5.16 3.49 -30.35
CA LYS A 114 -6.01 3.84 -31.51
C LYS A 114 -6.27 2.71 -32.50
N ASP A 115 -5.76 1.51 -32.23
CA ASP A 115 -6.00 0.34 -33.05
C ASP A 115 -7.44 -0.18 -32.80
N GLU A 116 -8.16 -0.44 -33.88
CA GLU A 116 -9.56 -0.87 -33.86
C GLU A 116 -9.77 -2.15 -33.04
N GLN A 117 -8.75 -3.01 -32.91
CA GLN A 117 -8.84 -4.20 -32.07
C GLN A 117 -9.18 -3.86 -30.60
N PHE A 118 -8.76 -2.69 -30.09
CA PHE A 118 -9.05 -2.26 -28.70
C PHE A 118 -10.50 -1.83 -28.49
N CYS A 119 -11.27 -1.76 -29.56
CA CYS A 119 -12.69 -1.43 -29.55
C CYS A 119 -13.59 -2.62 -29.22
N PHE A 120 -13.02 -3.82 -29.17
CA PHE A 120 -13.72 -5.05 -28.86
C PHE A 120 -13.25 -5.56 -27.50
N SER A 121 -14.05 -6.34 -26.80
CA SER A 121 -13.61 -6.97 -25.55
C SER A 121 -13.02 -8.37 -25.79
N ASP A 122 -13.24 -8.98 -26.94
CA ASP A 122 -12.71 -10.28 -27.33
C ASP A 122 -11.65 -10.17 -28.43
N SER A 123 -10.90 -11.24 -28.69
CA SER A 123 -9.90 -11.30 -29.78
C SER A 123 -10.53 -11.64 -31.13
N THR A 124 -11.76 -12.15 -31.14
CA THR A 124 -12.53 -12.43 -32.36
C THR A 124 -13.32 -11.23 -32.87
N GLU A 125 -13.21 -10.07 -32.20
CA GLU A 125 -13.88 -8.81 -32.56
C GLU A 125 -15.41 -8.92 -32.64
N THR A 126 -16.00 -9.88 -31.92
CA THR A 126 -17.45 -10.13 -31.95
C THR A 126 -18.21 -9.40 -30.84
N LYS A 127 -17.52 -8.76 -29.90
CA LYS A 127 -18.14 -8.06 -28.77
C LYS A 127 -17.65 -6.62 -28.71
N THR A 128 -18.38 -5.69 -29.33
CA THR A 128 -17.97 -4.28 -29.36
C THR A 128 -18.13 -3.64 -27.98
N CYS A 129 -17.11 -2.91 -27.56
CA CYS A 129 -17.14 -2.06 -26.38
C CYS A 129 -18.11 -0.91 -26.54
N ASP A 130 -18.94 -0.66 -25.52
CA ASP A 130 -19.74 0.57 -25.44
C ASP A 130 -18.79 1.79 -25.39
N PRO A 131 -19.03 2.85 -26.18
CA PRO A 131 -18.21 4.05 -26.20
C PRO A 131 -17.91 4.65 -24.82
N ARG A 132 -18.83 4.50 -23.86
CA ARG A 132 -18.65 4.96 -22.48
C ARG A 132 -17.53 4.23 -21.74
N TYR A 133 -17.17 3.02 -22.16
CA TYR A 133 -16.10 2.21 -21.56
C TYR A 133 -14.83 2.14 -22.41
N ARG A 134 -14.67 3.00 -23.43
CA ARG A 134 -13.50 2.98 -24.34
C ARG A 134 -12.37 3.92 -23.90
N ASP A 135 -12.62 4.76 -22.91
CA ASP A 135 -11.63 5.64 -22.30
C ASP A 135 -11.53 5.30 -20.80
N MET A 136 -10.37 4.86 -20.35
CA MET A 136 -10.15 4.52 -18.94
C MET A 136 -10.29 5.74 -18.01
N ALA A 137 -10.14 6.97 -18.53
CA ALA A 137 -10.41 8.21 -17.81
C ALA A 137 -11.88 8.67 -17.88
N SER A 138 -12.77 7.91 -18.53
CA SER A 138 -14.19 8.21 -18.52
C SER A 138 -14.79 8.04 -17.12
N PRO A 139 -15.85 8.78 -16.75
CA PRO A 139 -16.52 8.61 -15.46
C PRO A 139 -17.02 7.17 -15.22
N GLU A 140 -17.55 6.53 -16.27
CA GLU A 140 -18.07 5.16 -16.20
C GLU A 140 -16.95 4.13 -15.97
N CYS A 141 -15.81 4.27 -16.65
CA CYS A 141 -14.64 3.45 -16.35
C CYS A 141 -14.06 3.76 -14.97
N GLY A 142 -14.03 5.02 -14.56
CA GLY A 142 -13.54 5.43 -13.25
C GLY A 142 -14.21 4.61 -12.14
N GLN A 143 -15.55 4.64 -12.09
CA GLN A 143 -16.28 3.90 -11.06
C GLN A 143 -16.01 2.40 -11.10
N LEU A 144 -16.05 1.80 -12.30
CA LEU A 144 -15.80 0.38 -12.48
C LEU A 144 -14.37 -0.02 -12.05
N MET A 145 -13.39 0.83 -12.36
CA MET A 145 -12.00 0.65 -11.98
C MET A 145 -11.78 0.85 -10.47
N ILE A 146 -12.53 1.71 -9.79
CA ILE A 146 -12.48 1.78 -8.31
C ILE A 146 -12.91 0.44 -7.71
N ASP A 147 -14.05 -0.07 -8.14
CA ASP A 147 -14.61 -1.31 -7.60
C ASP A 147 -13.67 -2.50 -7.88
N TYR A 148 -13.11 -2.57 -9.09
CA TYR A 148 -12.11 -3.57 -9.46
C TYR A 148 -10.79 -3.42 -8.68
N CYS A 149 -10.25 -2.21 -8.58
CA CYS A 149 -8.92 -2.00 -7.98
C CYS A 149 -8.91 -2.10 -6.45
N THR A 150 -10.05 -1.86 -5.83
CA THR A 150 -10.22 -2.05 -4.38
C THR A 150 -10.58 -3.50 -4.03
N GLY A 151 -10.72 -4.38 -5.02
CA GLY A 151 -11.08 -5.79 -4.80
C GLY A 151 -12.45 -5.94 -4.15
N SER A 152 -13.41 -5.08 -4.48
CA SER A 152 -14.77 -5.16 -3.93
C SER A 152 -15.49 -6.46 -4.32
N ASP A 153 -15.09 -7.06 -5.44
CA ASP A 153 -15.49 -8.37 -5.95
C ASP A 153 -14.72 -9.54 -5.31
N VAL A 154 -13.63 -9.27 -4.58
CA VAL A 154 -12.77 -10.28 -3.96
C VAL A 154 -13.10 -10.41 -2.46
N PRO A 155 -13.44 -11.62 -1.96
CA PRO A 155 -13.68 -11.85 -0.54
C PRO A 155 -12.51 -11.40 0.33
N ILE A 156 -12.84 -10.84 1.51
CA ILE A 156 -11.85 -10.49 2.55
C ILE A 156 -11.01 -11.73 2.89
N GLY A 157 -9.68 -11.55 2.98
CA GLY A 157 -8.72 -12.63 3.23
C GLY A 157 -8.09 -13.26 1.99
N ASN A 158 -8.56 -12.96 0.77
CA ASN A 158 -7.85 -13.29 -0.47
C ASN A 158 -7.02 -12.08 -0.95
N THR A 159 -6.02 -11.70 -0.17
CA THR A 159 -5.22 -10.49 -0.39
C THR A 159 -4.43 -10.54 -1.70
N GLN A 160 -3.94 -11.71 -2.09
CA GLN A 160 -3.07 -11.83 -3.27
C GLN A 160 -3.76 -11.45 -4.58
N GLU A 161 -5.02 -11.84 -4.77
CA GLU A 161 -5.71 -11.65 -6.05
C GLU A 161 -5.93 -10.17 -6.37
N TRP A 162 -6.41 -9.38 -5.41
CA TRP A 162 -6.67 -7.97 -5.67
C TRP A 162 -5.37 -7.15 -5.64
N VAL A 163 -4.39 -7.52 -4.80
CA VAL A 163 -3.07 -6.86 -4.79
C VAL A 163 -2.37 -7.05 -6.12
N ASN A 164 -2.46 -8.23 -6.75
CA ASN A 164 -1.89 -8.46 -8.08
C ASN A 164 -2.37 -7.47 -9.15
N ARG A 165 -3.59 -6.91 -9.02
CA ARG A 165 -4.14 -5.89 -9.92
C ARG A 165 -3.34 -4.57 -9.90
N TRP A 166 -2.56 -4.36 -8.84
CA TRP A 166 -1.71 -3.19 -8.62
C TRP A 166 -0.25 -3.37 -9.01
N ILE A 167 0.30 -4.56 -8.76
CA ILE A 167 1.76 -4.77 -8.79
C ILE A 167 2.24 -5.74 -9.87
N THR A 168 1.35 -6.55 -10.47
CA THR A 168 1.75 -7.55 -11.46
C THR A 168 0.91 -7.50 -12.74
N ASN A 169 1.28 -8.36 -13.68
CA ASN A 169 0.48 -8.61 -14.87
C ASN A 169 -0.72 -9.49 -14.50
N VAL A 170 -1.93 -9.02 -14.81
CA VAL A 170 -3.18 -9.78 -14.60
C VAL A 170 -3.75 -10.25 -15.93
N ASN A 171 -4.33 -11.44 -15.94
CA ASN A 171 -5.04 -11.97 -17.10
C ASN A 171 -6.56 -11.79 -16.92
N ILE A 172 -7.19 -11.00 -17.78
CA ILE A 172 -8.64 -10.78 -17.80
C ILE A 172 -9.16 -11.35 -19.12
N SER A 173 -9.95 -12.42 -19.04
CA SER A 173 -10.56 -13.10 -20.21
C SER A 173 -9.57 -13.47 -21.32
N GLY A 174 -8.36 -13.90 -20.96
CA GLY A 174 -7.32 -14.31 -21.92
C GLY A 174 -6.38 -13.17 -22.34
N GLN A 175 -6.57 -11.95 -21.85
CA GLN A 175 -5.72 -10.79 -22.16
C GLN A 175 -4.90 -10.36 -20.97
N THR A 176 -3.62 -10.01 -21.22
CA THR A 176 -2.69 -9.61 -20.16
C THR A 176 -2.60 -8.09 -20.05
N PHE A 177 -2.84 -7.57 -18.86
CA PHE A 177 -2.71 -6.16 -18.51
C PHE A 177 -1.62 -5.98 -17.48
N ASN A 178 -0.76 -4.98 -17.65
CA ASN A 178 0.33 -4.68 -16.72
C ASN A 178 -0.13 -3.66 -15.68
N SER A 179 -0.39 -4.10 -14.45
CA SER A 179 -0.75 -3.24 -13.31
C SER A 179 -1.90 -2.26 -13.62
N PRO A 180 -3.07 -2.75 -14.08
CA PRO A 180 -4.16 -1.90 -14.57
C PRO A 180 -4.64 -0.84 -13.56
N CYS A 181 -4.50 -1.10 -12.26
CA CYS A 181 -4.91 -0.15 -11.22
C CYS A 181 -3.94 1.01 -11.03
N TYR A 182 -2.65 0.77 -11.27
CA TYR A 182 -1.68 1.84 -11.34
C TYR A 182 -1.88 2.68 -12.60
N ASP A 183 -2.15 2.02 -13.74
CA ASP A 183 -2.47 2.69 -15.00
C ASP A 183 -3.72 3.58 -14.85
N SER A 184 -4.76 3.12 -14.15
CA SER A 184 -6.00 3.90 -13.98
C SER A 184 -5.81 5.19 -13.19
N ILE A 185 -4.98 5.19 -12.14
CA ILE A 185 -4.59 6.41 -11.42
C ILE A 185 -3.96 7.40 -12.40
N TYR A 186 -2.91 6.95 -13.10
CA TYR A 186 -2.14 7.80 -13.98
C TYR A 186 -3.00 8.38 -15.12
N ARG A 187 -3.81 7.51 -15.74
CA ARG A 187 -4.67 7.87 -16.86
C ARG A 187 -5.70 8.93 -16.50
N ASN A 188 -6.24 8.86 -15.27
CA ASN A 188 -7.19 9.84 -14.76
C ASN A 188 -6.50 11.15 -14.36
N LEU A 189 -5.37 11.10 -13.65
CA LEU A 189 -4.61 12.29 -13.23
C LEU A 189 -4.28 13.21 -14.40
N TYR A 190 -3.83 12.62 -15.52
CA TYR A 190 -3.37 13.35 -16.69
C TYR A 190 -4.41 13.43 -17.81
N SER A 191 -5.69 13.17 -17.52
CA SER A 191 -6.74 13.14 -18.53
C SER A 191 -6.76 14.41 -19.39
N GLY A 192 -6.89 14.23 -20.71
CA GLY A 192 -6.81 15.32 -21.70
C GLY A 192 -5.40 15.66 -22.21
N GLN A 193 -4.33 15.06 -21.65
CA GLN A 193 -2.97 15.23 -22.15
C GLN A 193 -2.48 14.01 -22.94
N VAL A 194 -1.62 14.23 -23.94
CA VAL A 194 -0.91 13.13 -24.65
C VAL A 194 -0.11 12.29 -23.66
N ALA A 195 0.41 12.92 -22.60
CA ALA A 195 1.13 12.26 -21.53
C ALA A 195 0.28 11.21 -20.80
N ALA A 196 -1.06 11.30 -20.81
CA ALA A 196 -1.94 10.33 -20.14
C ALA A 196 -1.85 8.91 -20.73
N CYS A 197 -1.45 8.82 -22.00
CA CYS A 197 -1.27 7.55 -22.72
C CYS A 197 0.18 7.07 -22.70
N ALA A 198 1.13 7.96 -22.44
CA ALA A 198 2.48 7.56 -22.11
C ALA A 198 2.46 6.97 -20.70
N LYS A 199 3.27 5.94 -20.41
CA LYS A 199 3.44 5.40 -19.06
C LYS A 199 4.72 5.92 -18.37
N PRO A 200 5.00 7.24 -18.26
CA PRO A 200 6.11 7.67 -17.44
C PRO A 200 5.77 7.50 -15.94
N PRO A 201 6.80 7.47 -15.07
CA PRO A 201 6.57 7.73 -13.66
C PRO A 201 5.87 9.09 -13.51
N ILE A 202 4.93 9.23 -12.57
CA ILE A 202 4.25 10.49 -12.24
C ILE A 202 5.34 11.54 -11.95
N PRO A 203 5.60 12.54 -12.81
CA PRO A 203 6.57 13.59 -12.50
C PRO A 203 5.83 14.75 -11.82
N ASN A 204 6.60 15.68 -11.21
CA ASN A 204 6.11 16.95 -10.65
C ASN A 204 5.48 17.92 -11.69
N SER A 205 4.98 17.42 -12.82
CA SER A 205 4.45 18.18 -13.96
C SER A 205 3.13 18.91 -13.70
N GLY A 206 2.67 18.96 -12.44
CA GLY A 206 1.35 19.43 -12.07
C GLY A 206 0.26 18.47 -12.53
N VAL A 207 -0.83 18.36 -11.76
CA VAL A 207 -1.97 17.51 -12.14
C VAL A 207 -2.98 18.39 -12.90
N PRO A 208 -3.19 18.15 -14.21
CA PRO A 208 -4.03 19.02 -15.04
C PRO A 208 -5.52 18.85 -14.79
N SER A 209 -5.94 17.71 -14.22
CA SER A 209 -7.34 17.34 -14.09
C SER A 209 -7.77 17.29 -12.62
N THR A 210 -8.60 18.25 -12.19
CA THR A 210 -9.19 18.23 -10.84
C THR A 210 -10.06 16.99 -10.61
N ALA A 211 -10.86 16.60 -11.61
CA ALA A 211 -11.69 15.40 -11.53
C ALA A 211 -10.82 14.13 -11.43
N GLY A 212 -9.75 14.07 -12.22
CA GLY A 212 -8.77 12.98 -12.17
C GLY A 212 -8.02 12.89 -10.84
N TYR A 213 -7.69 14.04 -10.24
CA TYR A 213 -7.10 14.12 -8.92
C TYR A 213 -8.04 13.58 -7.83
N LEU A 214 -9.30 14.03 -7.81
CA LEU A 214 -10.31 13.55 -6.84
C LEU A 214 -10.56 12.05 -6.98
N TYR A 215 -10.62 11.56 -8.22
CA TYR A 215 -10.70 10.13 -8.53
C TYR A 215 -9.52 9.36 -7.92
N ALA A 216 -8.29 9.78 -8.22
CA ALA A 216 -7.08 9.10 -7.76
C ALA A 216 -6.95 9.15 -6.23
N GLN A 217 -7.33 10.25 -5.59
CA GLN A 217 -7.35 10.38 -4.13
C GLN A 217 -8.36 9.42 -3.49
N GLU A 218 -9.57 9.30 -4.05
CA GLU A 218 -10.58 8.37 -3.56
C GLU A 218 -10.16 6.90 -3.76
N LEU A 219 -9.57 6.59 -4.91
CA LEU A 219 -9.05 5.26 -5.21
C LEU A 219 -7.92 4.87 -4.23
N MET A 220 -6.95 5.76 -4.02
CA MET A 220 -5.87 5.52 -3.05
C MET A 220 -6.39 5.37 -1.63
N TYR A 221 -7.36 6.19 -1.23
CA TYR A 221 -7.99 6.08 0.08
C TYR A 221 -8.64 4.70 0.29
N LYS A 222 -9.49 4.27 -0.65
CA LYS A 222 -10.16 2.96 -0.55
C LYS A 222 -9.18 1.79 -0.62
N MET A 223 -8.15 1.90 -1.46
CA MET A 223 -7.11 0.88 -1.62
C MET A 223 -6.34 0.68 -0.30
N ILE A 224 -5.87 1.75 0.33
CA ILE A 224 -5.15 1.70 1.61
C ILE A 224 -6.07 1.18 2.71
N GLN A 225 -7.33 1.63 2.76
CA GLN A 225 -8.29 1.11 3.73
C GLN A 225 -8.54 -0.38 3.58
N ARG A 226 -8.66 -0.88 2.33
CA ARG A 226 -8.81 -2.31 2.08
C ARG A 226 -7.57 -3.08 2.51
N TYR A 227 -6.38 -2.60 2.18
CA TYR A 227 -5.11 -3.22 2.58
C TYR A 227 -5.02 -3.37 4.10
N ILE A 228 -5.34 -2.33 4.86
CA ILE A 228 -5.37 -2.38 6.33
C ILE A 228 -6.45 -3.33 6.84
N ALA A 229 -7.64 -3.32 6.23
CA ALA A 229 -8.74 -4.21 6.62
C ALA A 229 -8.44 -5.70 6.38
N ASP A 230 -7.62 -6.02 5.39
CA ASP A 230 -7.11 -7.37 5.13
C ASP A 230 -5.95 -7.78 6.07
N GLY A 231 -5.62 -6.94 7.07
CA GLY A 231 -4.56 -7.19 8.04
C GLY A 231 -3.17 -6.71 7.59
N GLY A 232 -3.10 -5.96 6.50
CA GLY A 232 -1.88 -5.26 6.08
C GLY A 232 -1.48 -4.16 7.06
N ASP A 233 -0.19 -3.86 7.12
CA ASP A 233 0.34 -2.78 7.93
C ASP A 233 1.42 -2.04 7.13
N LEU A 234 1.18 -0.76 6.82
CA LEU A 234 2.09 0.07 6.03
C LEU A 234 3.48 0.16 6.69
N ALA A 235 3.54 0.13 8.02
CA ALA A 235 4.77 0.23 8.80
C ALA A 235 5.38 -1.14 9.15
N SER A 236 4.86 -2.24 8.63
CA SER A 236 5.45 -3.55 8.88
C SER A 236 6.63 -3.80 7.95
N ILE A 237 7.73 -4.33 8.52
CA ILE A 237 8.85 -4.88 7.76
C ILE A 237 8.37 -6.27 7.31
N GLU A 238 7.63 -6.33 6.21
CA GLU A 238 6.74 -7.45 5.95
C GLU A 238 7.40 -8.82 5.79
N SER A 239 6.65 -9.84 6.19
CA SER A 239 6.99 -11.26 6.08
C SER A 239 6.68 -11.86 4.70
N SER A 240 5.97 -11.14 3.82
CA SER A 240 5.62 -11.59 2.46
C SER A 240 6.07 -10.61 1.40
N GLU A 241 6.61 -11.13 0.29
CA GLU A 241 7.11 -10.34 -0.85
C GLU A 241 6.01 -9.48 -1.51
N THR A 242 4.80 -10.03 -1.64
CA THR A 242 3.65 -9.36 -2.26
C THR A 242 3.32 -8.05 -1.57
N ASN A 243 3.17 -8.10 -0.25
CA ASN A 243 2.78 -6.89 0.44
C ASN A 243 3.93 -5.86 0.43
N ALA A 244 5.19 -6.32 0.50
CA ALA A 244 6.34 -5.41 0.44
C ALA A 244 6.37 -4.67 -0.91
N GLN A 245 6.03 -5.35 -2.01
CA GLN A 245 5.87 -4.73 -3.32
C GLN A 245 4.73 -3.70 -3.33
N LEU A 246 3.60 -4.00 -2.69
CA LEU A 246 2.48 -3.07 -2.58
C LEU A 246 2.83 -1.84 -1.73
N ASN A 247 3.45 -2.03 -0.57
CA ASN A 247 3.90 -0.95 0.31
C ASN A 247 4.92 -0.04 -0.38
N ASN A 248 5.85 -0.63 -1.14
CA ASN A 248 6.78 0.13 -1.98
C ASN A 248 6.06 0.95 -3.06
N LEU A 249 5.03 0.38 -3.70
CA LEU A 249 4.20 1.08 -4.67
C LEU A 249 3.43 2.25 -4.03
N ILE A 250 2.75 2.00 -2.91
CA ILE A 250 2.01 3.03 -2.17
C ILE A 250 2.99 4.14 -1.75
N SER A 251 4.13 3.78 -1.15
CA SER A 251 5.14 4.74 -0.71
C SER A 251 5.64 5.58 -1.88
N LYS A 252 5.93 4.96 -3.03
CA LYS A 252 6.31 5.68 -4.25
C LYS A 252 5.24 6.66 -4.73
N ILE A 253 3.96 6.26 -4.74
CA ILE A 253 2.85 7.15 -5.13
C ILE A 253 2.73 8.31 -4.13
N CYS A 254 2.74 8.03 -2.83
CA CYS A 254 2.55 9.03 -1.79
C CYS A 254 3.74 9.99 -1.66
N THR A 255 4.98 9.52 -1.85
CA THR A 255 6.16 10.39 -1.85
C THR A 255 6.23 11.27 -3.09
N THR A 256 5.65 10.84 -4.22
CA THR A 256 5.62 11.59 -5.47
C THR A 256 4.44 12.57 -5.55
N THR A 257 3.27 12.20 -5.02
CA THR A 257 2.07 13.03 -5.01
C THR A 257 1.33 12.85 -3.68
N PRO A 258 1.80 13.49 -2.59
CA PRO A 258 1.32 13.20 -1.23
C PRO A 258 -0.16 13.52 -1.02
N GLY A 259 -0.71 14.44 -1.81
CA GLY A 259 -2.12 14.80 -1.71
C GLY A 259 -3.06 13.62 -2.00
N LEU A 260 -2.64 12.65 -2.82
CA LEU A 260 -3.42 11.45 -3.10
C LEU A 260 -3.58 10.56 -1.87
N CYS A 261 -2.59 10.57 -0.98
CA CYS A 261 -2.57 9.71 0.21
C CYS A 261 -2.99 10.44 1.49
N THR A 262 -3.08 11.78 1.46
CA THR A 262 -3.31 12.60 2.66
C THR A 262 -4.51 12.13 3.49
N ARG A 263 -5.64 11.81 2.85
CA ARG A 263 -6.84 11.34 3.57
C ARG A 263 -6.62 9.98 4.26
N ALA A 264 -5.97 9.05 3.57
CA ALA A 264 -5.67 7.72 4.09
C ALA A 264 -4.66 7.78 5.24
N LEU A 265 -3.58 8.55 5.06
CA LEU A 265 -2.52 8.70 6.05
C LEU A 265 -3.00 9.41 7.30
N ASN A 266 -3.82 10.47 7.18
CA ASN A 266 -4.43 11.09 8.36
C ASN A 266 -5.30 10.10 9.15
N SER A 267 -6.04 9.23 8.47
CA SER A 267 -6.85 8.20 9.14
C SER A 267 -5.98 7.10 9.78
N TYR A 268 -4.91 6.68 9.13
CA TYR A 268 -4.01 5.63 9.60
C TYR A 268 -3.14 6.09 10.78
N CYS A 269 -2.64 7.32 10.72
CA CYS A 269 -1.68 7.87 11.67
C CYS A 269 -2.32 8.57 12.88
N VAL A 270 -3.64 8.63 12.98
CA VAL A 270 -4.36 9.37 14.05
C VAL A 270 -4.00 8.88 15.46
N ASN A 271 -3.73 7.59 15.63
CA ASN A 271 -3.39 6.97 16.91
C ASN A 271 -1.88 6.80 17.12
N ILE A 272 -1.06 7.24 16.16
CA ILE A 272 0.40 7.17 16.26
C ILE A 272 0.91 8.42 16.95
N ASN A 273 1.81 8.24 17.90
CA ASN A 273 2.44 9.33 18.65
C ASN A 273 3.97 9.28 18.51
N SER A 274 4.64 10.35 18.96
CA SER A 274 6.09 10.49 18.85
C SER A 274 6.87 9.34 19.51
N ASN A 275 6.39 8.79 20.63
CA ASN A 275 7.05 7.65 21.30
C ASN A 275 6.96 6.37 20.46
N THR A 276 5.86 6.16 19.74
CA THR A 276 5.71 5.05 18.80
C THR A 276 6.68 5.18 17.63
N LEU A 277 6.87 6.38 17.09
CA LEU A 277 7.82 6.63 15.99
C LEU A 277 9.27 6.30 16.40
N VAL A 278 9.67 6.66 17.62
CA VAL A 278 11.01 6.35 18.15
C VAL A 278 11.22 4.84 18.27
N ARG A 279 10.19 4.10 18.66
CA ARG A 279 10.28 2.64 18.83
C ARG A 279 10.25 1.87 17.53
N ASN A 280 9.64 2.42 16.48
CA ASN A 280 9.55 1.78 15.17
C ASN A 280 9.73 2.82 14.05
N PRO A 281 10.96 2.90 13.49
CA PRO A 281 11.29 3.82 12.39
C PRO A 281 10.48 3.62 11.10
N GLU A 282 9.81 2.49 10.90
CA GLU A 282 8.96 2.32 9.71
C GLU A 282 7.70 3.19 9.79
N TYR A 283 7.10 3.37 10.98
CA TYR A 283 5.99 4.32 11.14
C TYR A 283 6.41 5.75 10.84
N LEU A 284 7.70 6.08 10.98
CA LEU A 284 8.19 7.42 10.72
C LEU A 284 7.99 7.81 9.26
N LYS A 285 8.28 6.90 8.33
CA LYS A 285 8.13 7.13 6.88
C LYS A 285 6.69 7.49 6.50
N TRP A 286 5.72 6.86 7.16
CA TRP A 286 4.30 7.00 6.86
C TRP A 286 3.61 8.11 7.65
N CYS A 287 3.94 8.21 8.93
CA CYS A 287 3.20 9.03 9.89
C CYS A 287 3.96 10.26 10.38
N GLY A 288 5.25 10.41 10.05
CA GLY A 288 6.07 11.53 10.50
C GLY A 288 5.41 12.90 10.29
N CYS A 289 4.78 13.09 9.13
CA CYS A 289 4.00 14.28 8.79
C CYS A 289 2.49 14.20 9.05
N TYR A 290 1.92 13.03 9.41
CA TYR A 290 0.47 12.76 9.39
C TYR A 290 -0.15 12.42 10.78
N MET A 291 0.58 12.58 11.88
CA MET A 291 0.04 12.43 13.23
C MET A 291 -1.00 13.51 13.59
N SER A 292 -1.63 13.38 14.76
CA SER A 292 -2.49 14.43 15.32
C SER A 292 -1.69 15.69 15.70
N GLN A 293 -2.35 16.85 15.77
CA GLN A 293 -1.70 18.14 16.01
C GLN A 293 -0.98 18.21 17.37
N GLU A 294 -1.47 17.49 18.37
CA GLU A 294 -0.90 17.43 19.71
C GLU A 294 0.55 16.90 19.70
N ASN A 295 0.87 15.98 18.79
CA ASN A 295 2.22 15.42 18.64
C ASN A 295 3.23 16.44 18.09
N TYR A 296 2.75 17.52 17.47
CA TYR A 296 3.57 18.64 16.97
C TYR A 296 3.54 19.87 17.90
N SER A 297 2.76 19.82 18.97
CA SER A 297 2.56 20.95 19.89
C SER A 297 3.86 21.43 20.55
N LYS A 298 4.76 20.50 20.94
CA LYS A 298 6.10 20.83 21.47
C LYS A 298 6.81 21.79 20.53
N TYR A 299 6.85 21.44 19.25
CA TYR A 299 7.60 22.18 18.25
C TYR A 299 6.94 23.51 17.85
N THR A 300 5.63 23.47 17.63
CA THR A 300 4.83 24.64 17.22
C THR A 300 4.75 25.69 18.33
N ASN A 301 4.59 25.27 19.60
CA ASN A 301 4.44 26.20 20.71
C ASN A 301 5.79 26.70 21.26
N LEU A 302 6.82 25.85 21.35
CA LEU A 302 8.11 26.25 21.94
C LEU A 302 9.01 26.99 20.95
N TYR A 303 9.08 26.54 19.70
CA TYR A 303 9.99 27.11 18.70
C TYR A 303 9.28 27.88 17.59
N GLY A 304 7.94 27.93 17.60
CA GLY A 304 7.17 28.61 16.55
C GLY A 304 7.33 27.98 15.17
N ILE A 305 7.69 26.68 15.10
CA ILE A 305 7.85 26.01 13.81
C ILE A 305 6.56 25.42 13.28
N SER A 306 6.35 25.52 11.97
CA SER A 306 5.23 24.89 11.30
C SER A 306 5.43 23.37 11.22
N ARG A 307 4.33 22.65 10.98
CA ARG A 307 4.31 21.18 11.03
C ARG A 307 5.23 20.55 9.98
N GLU A 308 5.26 21.11 8.77
CA GLU A 308 6.16 20.67 7.69
C GLU A 308 7.65 20.85 8.01
N CYS A 309 7.97 21.67 9.02
CA CYS A 309 9.33 21.92 9.48
C CYS A 309 9.75 21.07 10.69
N THR A 310 8.87 20.22 11.23
CA THR A 310 9.21 19.42 12.41
C THR A 310 10.21 18.31 12.04
N PRO A 311 11.10 17.90 12.97
CA PRO A 311 12.10 16.86 12.70
C PRO A 311 11.47 15.56 12.19
N THR A 312 10.32 15.19 12.73
CA THR A 312 9.57 13.99 12.30
C THR A 312 9.05 14.07 10.87
N CYS A 313 8.76 15.27 10.36
CA CYS A 313 8.21 15.47 9.02
C CYS A 313 9.30 15.74 7.98
N ASN A 314 10.35 16.46 8.36
CA ASN A 314 11.47 16.83 7.50
C ASN A 314 12.62 15.80 7.52
N MET A 315 12.28 14.51 7.49
CA MET A 315 13.26 13.42 7.39
C MET A 315 13.23 12.78 6.00
N GLU A 316 14.39 12.29 5.55
CA GLU A 316 14.49 11.60 4.28
C GLU A 316 13.59 10.35 4.25
N GLY A 317 12.85 10.17 3.17
CA GLY A 317 11.92 9.05 3.00
C GLY A 317 10.59 9.20 3.73
N VAL A 318 10.38 10.27 4.52
CA VAL A 318 9.06 10.59 5.07
C VAL A 318 8.17 11.16 3.97
N ILE A 319 6.93 10.70 3.89
CA ILE A 319 5.94 11.24 2.98
C ILE A 319 5.60 12.67 3.43
N PRO A 320 5.90 13.71 2.63
CA PRO A 320 5.71 15.09 3.05
C PRO A 320 4.22 15.46 3.06
N LEU A 321 3.88 16.58 3.70
CA LEU A 321 2.55 17.19 3.53
C LEU A 321 2.36 17.67 2.09
N ALA A 322 1.12 17.67 1.62
CA ALA A 322 0.77 18.24 0.33
C ALA A 322 0.43 19.72 0.45
N THR A 323 0.72 20.51 -0.59
CA THR A 323 0.19 21.86 -0.77
C THR A 323 -1.33 21.83 -0.99
N SER A 324 -1.99 23.00 -0.98
CA SER A 324 -3.45 23.10 -1.15
C SER A 324 -3.97 22.60 -2.50
N ASP A 325 -3.11 22.54 -3.53
CA ASP A 325 -3.42 21.93 -4.83
C ASP A 325 -3.33 20.40 -4.79
N GLY A 326 -2.75 19.82 -3.73
CA GLY A 326 -2.55 18.39 -3.55
C GLY A 326 -1.44 17.76 -4.38
N THR A 327 -0.85 18.50 -5.32
CA THR A 327 0.09 17.94 -6.32
C THR A 327 1.54 18.09 -5.91
N SER A 328 1.85 19.17 -5.20
CA SER A 328 3.20 19.48 -4.77
C SER A 328 3.41 19.20 -3.28
N PHE A 329 4.67 19.02 -2.90
CA PHE A 329 5.06 18.88 -1.50
C PHE A 329 5.05 20.26 -0.84
N LEU A 330 4.43 20.37 0.33
CA LEU A 330 4.55 21.53 1.19
C LEU A 330 5.94 21.50 1.83
N ARG A 331 6.85 22.29 1.27
CA ARG A 331 8.22 22.39 1.76
C ARG A 331 8.27 23.29 3.00
N CYS A 332 9.09 22.91 3.96
CA CYS A 332 9.46 23.78 5.06
C CYS A 332 10.12 25.05 4.51
N SER A 333 9.47 26.20 4.68
CA SER A 333 10.00 27.51 4.28
C SER A 333 10.67 28.26 5.43
N GLN A 334 10.73 27.66 6.63
CA GLN A 334 11.36 28.29 7.79
C GLN A 334 12.86 28.02 7.80
N ASN A 335 13.64 29.05 8.09
CA ASN A 335 15.09 28.96 8.22
C ASN A 335 15.47 28.50 9.64
N LEU A 336 14.88 27.40 10.11
CA LEU A 336 15.16 26.82 11.43
C LEU A 336 15.34 25.31 11.28
N CYS A 337 16.48 24.81 11.76
CA CYS A 337 16.84 23.41 11.85
C CYS A 337 16.85 22.99 13.30
N ILE A 338 15.97 22.07 13.68
CA ILE A 338 15.89 21.54 15.04
C ILE A 338 16.43 20.13 15.03
N ILE A 339 17.41 19.89 15.88
CA ILE A 339 18.02 18.61 16.15
C ILE A 339 17.54 18.21 17.54
N ASP A 340 16.45 17.45 17.61
CA ASP A 340 15.83 17.02 18.86
C ASP A 340 16.14 15.56 19.19
N ASP A 341 16.60 15.32 20.41
CA ASP A 341 16.74 14.01 21.06
C ASP A 341 17.59 13.01 20.23
N ILE A 342 18.82 13.42 19.87
CA ILE A 342 19.80 12.47 19.32
C ILE A 342 20.20 11.49 20.42
N SER A 343 19.61 10.29 20.38
CA SER A 343 20.09 9.12 21.14
C SER A 343 20.91 8.24 20.21
N ILE A 344 22.23 8.17 20.47
CA ILE A 344 23.13 7.25 19.78
C ILE A 344 23.45 6.12 20.74
N SER A 345 22.81 4.97 20.51
CA SER A 345 23.11 3.74 21.25
C SER A 345 24.03 2.85 20.42
N ILE A 346 25.34 3.02 20.59
CA ILE A 346 26.35 2.10 20.06
C ILE A 346 26.68 1.12 21.18
N ALA A 347 26.13 -0.09 21.10
CA ALA A 347 26.40 -1.18 22.02
C ALA A 347 27.18 -2.28 21.28
N GLN A 348 28.33 -2.67 21.84
CA GLN A 348 29.14 -3.82 21.39
C GLN A 348 29.54 -3.80 19.90
N SER A 349 29.64 -2.63 19.29
CA SER A 349 30.02 -2.47 17.89
C SER A 349 31.36 -1.74 17.80
N THR A 350 32.40 -2.45 17.36
CA THR A 350 33.67 -1.84 16.94
C THR A 350 33.48 -1.21 15.57
N VAL A 351 32.98 0.03 15.54
CA VAL A 351 32.94 0.82 14.30
C VAL A 351 34.35 1.31 14.01
N PHE A 352 35.08 0.60 13.14
CA PHE A 352 36.35 1.08 12.59
C PHE A 352 36.06 2.13 11.51
N GLY A 353 35.93 3.40 11.93
CA GLY A 353 35.69 4.54 11.04
C GLY A 353 35.09 5.74 11.80
N ASN A 354 35.12 6.93 11.18
CA ASN A 354 34.43 8.10 11.72
C ASN A 354 32.91 7.91 11.52
N VAL A 355 32.12 8.05 12.59
CA VAL A 355 30.66 8.16 12.49
C VAL A 355 30.35 9.60 12.14
N ASN A 356 30.00 9.86 10.88
CA ASN A 356 29.75 11.22 10.40
C ASN A 356 28.24 11.50 10.41
N PHE A 357 27.81 12.50 11.19
CA PHE A 357 26.42 12.93 11.24
C PHE A 357 26.16 13.98 10.15
N SER A 358 25.65 13.53 9.01
CA SER A 358 25.16 14.39 7.94
C SER A 358 23.65 14.60 8.11
N GLN A 359 23.22 15.35 9.13
CA GLN A 359 21.85 15.88 9.10
C GLN A 359 21.84 17.11 8.20
N ILE A 360 21.41 16.90 6.96
CA ILE A 360 21.19 17.97 6.00
C ILE A 360 19.86 18.61 6.37
N CYS A 361 19.92 19.80 6.98
CA CYS A 361 18.77 20.68 7.06
C CYS A 361 18.46 21.10 5.59
N ASN A 362 17.61 20.35 4.89
CA ASN A 362 17.37 20.50 3.44
C ASN A 362 16.93 21.91 3.01
N SER A 363 16.38 22.71 3.94
CA SER A 363 16.02 24.11 3.73
C SER A 363 17.23 25.07 3.70
N CYS A 364 18.40 24.64 4.17
CA CYS A 364 19.59 25.47 4.35
C CYS A 364 20.61 25.38 3.20
N THR A 365 20.47 24.42 2.29
CA THR A 365 21.49 24.12 1.26
C THR A 365 20.99 24.25 -0.18
N SER A 366 19.74 24.67 -0.40
CA SER A 366 19.23 24.82 -1.77
C SER A 366 19.95 25.97 -2.48
N GLU A 367 20.70 25.63 -3.53
CA GLU A 367 21.36 26.59 -4.43
C GLU A 367 20.35 27.68 -4.85
N GLY A 368 20.55 28.90 -4.34
CA GLY A 368 19.68 30.06 -4.60
C GLY A 368 18.97 30.66 -3.38
N SER A 369 18.99 30.00 -2.23
CA SER A 369 18.52 30.59 -0.96
C SER A 369 19.70 31.21 -0.20
N SER A 370 19.75 32.55 -0.11
CA SER A 370 20.70 33.28 0.76
C SER A 370 20.24 33.30 2.23
N GLY A 371 19.53 32.27 2.69
CA GLY A 371 18.92 32.22 4.01
C GLY A 371 19.93 31.86 5.10
N THR A 372 20.11 32.74 6.08
CA THR A 372 20.75 32.40 7.37
C THR A 372 19.91 31.35 8.08
N CYS A 373 20.45 30.14 8.27
CA CYS A 373 19.74 29.05 8.96
C CYS A 373 19.97 29.07 10.46
N ASN A 374 18.91 29.10 11.24
CA ASN A 374 18.96 28.99 12.69
C ASN A 374 19.02 27.50 13.06
N CYS A 375 19.98 27.05 13.86
CA CYS A 375 20.10 25.66 14.30
C CYS A 375 19.72 25.57 15.79
N SER A 376 18.98 24.57 16.24
CA SER A 376 18.64 24.36 17.65
C SER A 376 18.89 22.92 18.00
N ILE A 377 19.72 22.66 19.01
CA ILE A 377 20.10 21.30 19.41
C ILE A 377 19.55 21.04 20.81
N THR A 378 18.74 20.00 20.95
CA THR A 378 18.01 19.69 22.19
C THR A 378 18.16 18.21 22.55
N GLY A 379 18.36 17.91 23.85
CA GLY A 379 18.24 16.55 24.40
C GLY A 379 19.33 15.52 24.08
N GLY A 380 20.46 15.87 23.46
CA GLY A 380 21.49 14.88 23.11
C GLY A 380 22.15 14.22 24.32
N ASN A 381 21.80 12.97 24.62
CA ASN A 381 22.50 12.11 25.58
C ASN A 381 23.30 11.06 24.82
N PHE A 382 24.63 11.18 24.83
CA PHE A 382 25.55 10.21 24.25
C PHE A 382 25.93 9.17 25.32
N THR A 383 25.33 7.98 25.27
CA THR A 383 25.67 6.89 26.20
C THR A 383 26.52 5.86 25.47
N ILE A 384 27.84 5.95 25.63
CA ILE A 384 28.78 4.98 25.06
C ILE A 384 29.02 3.87 26.09
N ILE A 385 28.55 2.66 25.81
CA ILE A 385 28.78 1.49 26.68
C ILE A 385 29.67 0.50 25.92
N ASP A 386 30.86 0.22 26.46
CA ASP A 386 31.82 -0.80 25.98
C ASP A 386 32.15 -0.76 24.47
N SER A 387 32.26 0.43 23.89
CA SER A 387 32.57 0.62 22.46
C SER A 387 33.81 1.47 22.25
N LYS A 388 34.76 1.00 21.42
CA LYS A 388 35.92 1.76 20.95
C LYS A 388 35.50 2.53 19.69
N ILE A 389 35.14 3.80 19.83
CA ILE A 389 34.74 4.65 18.71
C ILE A 389 35.91 5.59 18.39
N GLY A 390 36.18 5.82 17.10
CA GLY A 390 37.09 6.88 16.64
C GLY A 390 36.54 8.29 16.94
N ASN A 391 37.19 9.35 16.44
CA ASN A 391 36.64 10.71 16.55
C ASN A 391 35.21 10.76 16.01
N ILE A 392 34.23 11.05 16.87
CA ILE A 392 32.88 11.41 16.45
C ILE A 392 32.95 12.88 16.03
N GLU A 393 33.18 13.10 14.74
CA GLU A 393 33.10 14.43 14.16
C GLU A 393 31.63 14.70 13.82
N VAL A 394 30.93 15.39 14.73
CA VAL A 394 29.61 15.95 14.42
C VAL A 394 29.85 17.18 13.56
N SER A 395 30.12 16.97 12.26
CA SER A 395 30.19 18.06 11.29
C SER A 395 28.78 18.58 11.02
N GLN A 396 28.26 19.40 11.93
CA GLN A 396 27.00 20.07 11.71
C GLN A 396 27.19 21.04 10.55
N GLN A 397 26.59 20.74 9.40
CA GLN A 397 26.54 21.66 8.25
C GLN A 397 25.58 22.83 8.49
N CYS A 398 25.60 23.39 9.70
CA CYS A 398 25.06 24.72 9.94
C CYS A 398 26.05 25.69 9.27
N SER A 399 25.57 26.48 8.31
CA SER A 399 26.37 27.52 7.64
C SER A 399 27.10 28.40 8.66
N ALA A 400 28.21 29.05 8.29
CA ALA A 400 28.94 29.93 9.20
C ALA A 400 28.08 31.07 9.80
N ASP A 401 26.96 31.41 9.15
CA ASP A 401 26.01 32.43 9.59
C ASP A 401 24.84 31.87 10.42
N SER A 402 24.92 30.60 10.82
CA SER A 402 23.90 29.96 11.63
C SER A 402 23.93 30.44 13.08
N THR A 403 22.75 30.67 13.65
CA THR A 403 22.58 30.93 15.08
C THR A 403 22.23 29.61 15.75
N CYS A 404 22.96 29.19 16.80
CA CYS A 404 22.63 27.94 17.50
C CYS A 404 21.84 28.22 18.78
N TYR A 405 20.92 27.34 19.18
CA TYR A 405 20.30 27.37 20.51
C TYR A 405 20.50 26.05 21.26
N ARG A 406 20.65 26.16 22.59
CA ARG A 406 20.65 25.05 23.54
C ARG A 406 19.46 25.22 24.49
N GLU A 407 18.75 24.14 24.78
CA GLU A 407 17.77 24.11 25.86
C GLU A 407 18.45 23.95 27.22
N ILE A 408 17.99 24.73 28.19
CA ILE A 408 18.36 24.60 29.58
C ILE A 408 17.08 24.38 30.37
N GLN A 409 17.02 23.26 31.07
CA GLN A 409 15.93 23.01 32.01
C GLN A 409 16.23 23.77 33.31
N ASN A 410 15.41 24.76 33.60
CA ASN A 410 15.50 25.51 34.85
C ASN A 410 15.13 24.60 36.04
N PRO A 411 15.60 24.92 37.26
CA PRO A 411 15.30 24.14 38.46
C PRO A 411 13.80 24.01 38.78
N ASP A 412 12.97 24.91 38.26
CA ASP A 412 11.52 24.91 38.40
C ASP A 412 10.79 24.01 37.38
N GLY A 413 11.55 23.33 36.49
CA GLY A 413 11.05 22.47 35.44
C GLY A 413 10.66 23.18 34.15
N THR A 414 10.79 24.51 34.08
CA THR A 414 10.61 25.26 32.82
C THR A 414 11.81 25.05 31.90
N VAL A 415 11.59 25.12 30.59
CA VAL A 415 12.65 24.98 29.58
C VAL A 415 12.85 26.33 28.91
N GLU A 416 14.07 26.87 28.99
CA GLU A 416 14.48 28.09 28.28
C GLU A 416 15.48 27.75 27.18
N THR A 417 15.45 28.51 26.08
CA THR A 417 16.39 28.36 24.97
C THR A 417 17.41 29.50 24.99
N ILE A 418 18.70 29.14 25.02
CA ILE A 418 19.80 30.12 25.04
C ILE A 418 20.60 30.02 23.74
N LYS A 419 20.89 31.17 23.13
CA LYS A 419 21.74 31.25 21.94
C LYS A 419 23.17 30.81 22.28
N THR A 420 23.69 29.82 21.58
CA THR A 420 25.05 29.26 21.70
C THR A 420 25.82 29.35 20.37
N SER A 421 27.13 29.09 20.41
CA SER A 421 27.98 29.03 19.22
C SER A 421 27.75 27.72 18.44
N CYS A 422 27.69 27.80 17.11
CA CYS A 422 27.55 26.63 16.22
C CYS A 422 28.88 25.93 15.91
N THR A 423 30.02 26.58 16.16
CA THR A 423 31.33 25.95 16.00
C THR A 423 31.50 24.95 17.13
N GLY A 424 31.35 23.66 16.81
CA GLY A 424 31.66 22.52 17.67
C GLY A 424 33.15 22.49 18.03
N GLY A 425 33.57 23.40 18.89
CA GLY A 425 34.66 23.23 19.82
C GLY A 425 34.00 23.43 21.17
N GLY A 426 33.72 22.33 21.87
CA GLY A 426 33.38 22.44 23.28
C GLY A 426 34.50 23.24 23.93
N ASP A 427 34.19 24.43 24.41
CA ASP A 427 34.76 24.80 25.69
C ASP A 427 34.37 23.63 26.59
N GLU A 428 35.40 22.91 27.00
CA GLU A 428 35.41 21.77 27.91
C GLU A 428 34.84 22.25 29.24
N ILE A 429 33.53 22.51 29.27
CA ILE A 429 32.83 22.75 30.51
C ILE A 429 32.78 21.38 31.18
N ASP A 430 33.29 21.36 32.41
CA ASP A 430 33.23 20.36 33.49
C ASP A 430 31.86 19.65 33.71
N GLU A 431 30.93 19.77 32.77
CA GLU A 431 29.61 19.17 32.74
C GLU A 431 29.71 17.64 32.60
N ILE A 432 30.72 17.12 31.89
CA ILE A 432 30.99 15.66 31.85
C ILE A 432 31.38 15.16 33.25
N ALA A 433 32.21 15.88 33.99
CA ALA A 433 32.59 15.50 35.37
C ALA A 433 31.40 15.54 36.34
N LEU A 434 30.48 16.50 36.15
CA LEU A 434 29.25 16.63 36.95
C LEU A 434 28.21 15.57 36.61
N ILE A 435 28.03 15.24 35.33
CA ILE A 435 27.13 14.17 34.86
C ILE A 435 27.69 12.79 35.22
N GLU A 436 29.00 12.58 35.13
CA GLU A 436 29.66 11.33 35.52
C GLU A 436 29.60 11.13 37.05
N ALA A 437 29.72 12.20 37.85
CA ALA A 437 29.50 12.15 39.30
C ALA A 437 28.03 11.85 39.66
N ALA A 438 27.05 12.46 38.98
CA ALA A 438 25.63 12.21 39.22
C ALA A 438 25.22 10.77 38.81
N ASN A 439 25.72 10.28 37.67
CA ASN A 439 25.43 8.94 37.17
C ASN A 439 26.08 7.85 38.02
N LYS A 440 27.30 8.07 38.54
CA LYS A 440 27.92 7.15 39.51
C LYS A 440 27.07 6.98 40.77
N THR A 441 26.52 8.08 41.28
CA THR A 441 25.67 8.06 42.49
C THR A 441 24.34 7.33 42.24
N ASN A 442 23.73 7.50 41.06
CA ASN A 442 22.49 6.80 40.70
C ASN A 442 22.72 5.29 40.41
N TYR A 443 23.86 4.94 39.81
CA TYR A 443 24.23 3.56 39.54
C TYR A 443 24.50 2.77 40.83
N ASP A 444 25.22 3.38 41.78
CA ASP A 444 25.51 2.77 43.09
C ASP A 444 24.21 2.54 43.90
N ASN A 445 23.26 3.48 43.84
CA ASN A 445 21.95 3.35 44.48
C ASN A 445 21.07 2.26 43.83
N ALA A 446 21.14 2.09 42.50
CA ALA A 446 20.38 1.06 41.79
C ALA A 446 20.90 -0.36 42.09
N ILE A 447 22.23 -0.53 42.14
CA ILE A 447 22.85 -1.80 42.55
C ILE A 447 22.49 -2.13 44.00
N PHE A 448 22.54 -1.15 44.90
CA PHE A 448 22.16 -1.37 46.30
C PHE A 448 20.70 -1.83 46.43
N ARG A 449 19.75 -1.19 45.73
CA ARG A 449 18.33 -1.60 45.74
C ARG A 449 18.12 -3.01 45.19
N ARG A 450 18.79 -3.37 44.08
CA ARG A 450 18.70 -4.71 43.49
C ARG A 450 19.23 -5.78 44.44
N ASN A 451 20.35 -5.51 45.11
CA ASN A 451 20.93 -6.44 46.09
C ASN A 451 20.05 -6.58 47.35
N MET A 452 19.41 -5.50 47.81
CA MET A 452 18.46 -5.54 48.93
C MET A 452 17.22 -6.39 48.61
N ILE A 453 16.68 -6.29 47.39
CA ILE A 453 15.54 -7.11 46.94
C ILE A 453 15.93 -8.60 46.87
N ILE A 454 17.10 -8.92 46.31
CA ILE A 454 17.59 -10.30 46.23
C ILE A 454 17.81 -10.90 47.63
N LEU A 455 18.40 -10.13 48.55
CA LEU A 455 18.57 -10.53 49.96
C LEU A 455 17.22 -10.75 50.65
N GLY A 456 16.23 -9.88 50.40
CA GLY A 456 14.88 -10.02 50.94
C GLY A 456 14.18 -11.29 50.46
N ILE A 457 14.31 -11.63 49.17
CA ILE A 457 13.75 -12.87 48.60
C ILE A 457 14.45 -14.10 49.19
N LEU A 458 15.77 -14.07 49.35
CA LEU A 458 16.52 -15.17 49.98
C LEU A 458 16.09 -15.40 51.43
N LEU A 459 15.92 -14.32 52.19
CA LEU A 459 15.53 -14.39 53.60
C LEU A 459 14.08 -14.89 53.74
N LEU A 460 13.18 -14.48 52.85
CA LEU A 460 11.82 -15.03 52.76
C LEU A 460 11.85 -16.54 52.50
N PHE A 461 12.70 -17.01 51.57
CA PHE A 461 12.84 -18.43 51.25
C PHE A 461 13.33 -19.25 52.45
N ILE A 462 14.28 -18.72 53.22
CA ILE A 462 14.79 -19.37 54.44
C ILE A 462 13.68 -19.47 55.50
N ILE A 463 12.89 -18.41 55.71
CA ILE A 463 11.76 -18.44 56.65
C ILE A 463 10.73 -19.49 56.22
N LEU A 464 10.40 -19.55 54.93
CA LEU A 464 9.47 -20.56 54.41
C LEU A 464 10.00 -21.99 54.61
N MET A 465 11.31 -22.23 54.42
CA MET A 465 11.93 -23.52 54.72
C MET A 465 11.86 -23.89 56.20
N ILE A 466 12.07 -22.93 57.11
CA ILE A 466 11.97 -23.17 58.57
C ILE A 466 10.54 -23.50 58.97
N VAL A 467 9.56 -22.74 58.47
CA VAL A 467 8.14 -23.00 58.73
C VAL A 467 7.72 -24.36 58.17
N PHE A 468 8.13 -24.66 56.94
CA PHE A 468 7.89 -25.97 56.33
C PHE A 468 8.50 -27.08 57.17
N TRP A 469 9.76 -26.95 57.59
CA TRP A 469 10.43 -27.93 58.43
C TRP A 469 9.72 -28.13 59.78
N ALA A 470 9.25 -27.06 60.43
CA ALA A 470 8.52 -27.13 61.69
C ALA A 470 7.13 -27.78 61.57
N ILE A 471 6.47 -27.63 60.41
CA ILE A 471 5.17 -28.28 60.14
C ILE A 471 5.36 -29.78 59.88
N PHE A 472 6.40 -30.17 59.14
CA PHE A 472 6.58 -31.56 58.71
C PHE A 472 7.43 -32.42 59.67
N ASN A 473 8.16 -31.82 60.60
CA ASN A 473 8.87 -32.52 61.67
C ASN A 473 8.39 -32.01 63.04
N PRO A 474 7.19 -32.41 63.51
CA PRO A 474 6.81 -32.15 64.89
C PRO A 474 7.82 -32.83 65.83
N PRO A 475 8.25 -32.17 66.91
CA PRO A 475 9.17 -32.79 67.86
C PRO A 475 8.51 -34.03 68.46
N GLU A 476 9.14 -35.19 68.26
CA GLU A 476 8.80 -36.43 68.97
C GLU A 476 8.87 -36.13 70.47
N THR A 477 7.71 -36.20 71.12
CA THR A 477 7.63 -36.29 72.57
C THR A 477 8.23 -37.63 72.98
N VAL A 478 9.46 -37.57 73.50
CA VAL A 478 10.14 -38.71 74.11
C VAL A 478 9.42 -39.02 75.42
N ASP A 479 8.54 -40.02 75.39
CA ASP A 479 8.05 -40.69 76.60
C ASP A 479 9.04 -41.82 76.97
N GLU A 480 9.46 -41.75 78.23
CA GLU A 480 10.36 -42.65 78.92
C GLU A 480 9.63 -43.95 79.32
N ASP A 481 10.40 -45.05 79.39
CA ASP A 481 10.08 -46.36 79.97
C ASP A 481 9.26 -47.38 79.14
N THR A 482 9.88 -48.48 78.71
CA THR A 482 9.96 -49.76 79.49
C THR A 482 10.56 -50.90 78.64
N GLU A 483 11.78 -51.29 79.01
CA GLU A 483 12.36 -52.65 79.19
C GLU A 483 11.80 -53.96 78.55
N ILE A 484 12.76 -54.75 78.01
CA ILE A 484 12.95 -56.23 77.85
C ILE A 484 12.02 -57.08 76.95
N HIS A 485 12.53 -57.70 75.88
CA HIS A 485 13.29 -58.97 75.88
C HIS A 485 13.50 -59.55 74.45
N GLU A 486 14.71 -60.07 74.24
CA GLU A 486 15.23 -61.04 73.26
C GLU A 486 14.23 -61.85 72.38
N GLU A 487 14.54 -62.04 71.08
CA GLU A 487 15.19 -63.29 70.62
C GLU A 487 15.61 -63.24 69.14
N ASN A 488 16.64 -64.05 68.84
CA ASN A 488 17.24 -64.37 67.56
C ASN A 488 16.26 -64.72 66.42
N ILE A 489 16.68 -64.52 65.16
CA ILE A 489 16.88 -65.57 64.12
C ILE A 489 17.17 -64.88 62.76
N ASN A 490 18.38 -65.11 62.26
CA ASN A 490 18.79 -65.01 60.84
C ASN A 490 18.35 -66.31 60.10
N PRO A 491 18.49 -66.52 58.77
CA PRO A 491 18.71 -65.60 57.65
C PRO A 491 17.97 -66.03 56.32
N ILE A 492 18.27 -65.38 55.18
CA ILE A 492 18.10 -65.85 53.76
C ILE A 492 16.62 -65.93 53.28
N GLU A 493 16.18 -65.32 52.16
CA GLU A 493 16.41 -65.80 50.79
C GLU A 493 15.89 -64.81 49.71
N LYS A 494 16.45 -65.02 48.51
CA LYS A 494 16.33 -64.35 47.21
C LYS A 494 14.94 -64.38 46.55
N ALA A 495 14.69 -63.41 45.67
CA ALA A 495 14.13 -63.54 44.29
C ALA A 495 14.05 -62.12 43.69
N VAL A 496 14.77 -61.70 42.63
CA VAL A 496 14.71 -62.05 41.20
C VAL A 496 13.28 -62.16 40.66
N ILE A 497 12.85 -61.17 39.85
CA ILE A 497 12.32 -61.30 38.47
C ILE A 497 11.93 -59.91 37.92
N ASN A 498 12.70 -59.49 36.91
CA ASN A 498 12.46 -58.74 35.66
C ASN A 498 11.26 -57.77 35.41
N PRO A 499 11.46 -56.83 34.45
CA PRO A 499 10.61 -55.67 34.20
C PRO A 499 9.56 -55.93 33.12
N VAL A 500 8.45 -55.17 33.15
CA VAL A 500 7.49 -55.09 32.04
C VAL A 500 7.22 -53.63 31.68
N GLU A 501 7.61 -53.35 30.45
CA GLU A 501 7.36 -52.21 29.59
C GLU A 501 5.86 -51.94 29.40
N THR A 502 5.42 -50.69 29.58
CA THR A 502 4.16 -50.20 28.97
C THR A 502 4.33 -48.76 28.47
N THR A 503 3.87 -48.60 27.24
CA THR A 503 3.89 -47.43 26.35
C THR A 503 2.97 -46.29 26.82
N PRO A 504 3.19 -45.04 26.36
CA PRO A 504 2.29 -43.93 26.65
C PRO A 504 1.14 -43.86 25.63
N VAL A 505 -0.10 -43.82 26.14
CA VAL A 505 -1.30 -43.45 25.37
C VAL A 505 -1.59 -41.98 25.63
N THR A 506 -1.30 -41.14 24.64
CA THR A 506 -1.75 -39.74 24.58
C THR A 506 -3.25 -39.67 24.29
N LYS A 507 -4.02 -39.10 25.23
CA LYS A 507 -5.39 -38.62 25.00
C LYS A 507 -5.36 -37.14 24.59
N PRO A 508 -6.15 -36.71 23.59
CA PRO A 508 -6.36 -35.30 23.30
C PRO A 508 -7.39 -34.68 24.25
N ILE A 509 -7.08 -33.47 24.71
CA ILE A 509 -7.93 -32.59 25.52
C ILE A 509 -8.87 -31.83 24.57
N PRO A 510 -10.19 -31.75 24.83
CA PRO A 510 -11.10 -30.92 24.04
C PRO A 510 -11.01 -29.46 24.49
N VAL A 511 -10.77 -28.56 23.55
CA VAL A 511 -10.84 -27.11 23.75
C VAL A 511 -12.29 -26.68 23.66
N THR A 512 -12.84 -26.22 24.78
CA THR A 512 -14.17 -25.60 24.87
C THR A 512 -14.11 -24.10 24.60
N GLY A 513 -14.89 -23.67 23.60
CA GLY A 513 -15.75 -22.48 23.66
C GLY A 513 -15.08 -21.11 23.57
N THR A 514 -15.02 -20.54 22.37
CA THR A 514 -15.00 -19.08 22.17
C THR A 514 -16.42 -18.60 21.85
N ASN A 515 -16.93 -17.72 22.72
CA ASN A 515 -18.18 -16.98 22.50
C ASN A 515 -17.97 -15.95 21.39
N TYR A 516 -18.73 -16.06 20.32
CA TYR A 516 -18.85 -15.00 19.31
C TYR A 516 -19.86 -13.95 19.81
N ILE A 517 -19.44 -12.70 19.84
CA ILE A 517 -20.33 -11.54 19.91
C ILE A 517 -20.80 -11.30 18.47
N SER A 518 -22.12 -11.36 18.24
CA SER A 518 -22.71 -11.08 16.93
C SER A 518 -22.65 -9.58 16.61
N ASN A 519 -22.35 -9.25 15.35
CA ASN A 519 -22.21 -7.90 14.78
C ASN A 519 -23.48 -7.01 14.83
N GLU A 520 -24.55 -7.42 15.51
CA GLU A 520 -25.79 -6.66 15.60
C GLU A 520 -25.78 -5.62 16.75
N ASP A 521 -24.88 -5.77 17.74
CA ASP A 521 -24.78 -4.87 18.89
C ASP A 521 -23.84 -3.65 18.69
N LEU A 522 -22.98 -3.66 17.67
CA LEU A 522 -22.05 -2.55 17.39
C LEU A 522 -22.72 -1.35 16.69
N ASN A 523 -23.88 -1.55 16.04
CA ASN A 523 -24.58 -0.48 15.31
C ASN A 523 -25.48 0.42 16.18
N LYS A 524 -25.57 0.20 17.50
CA LYS A 524 -26.33 1.07 18.41
C LYS A 524 -25.51 2.16 19.09
N ILE A 525 -24.17 2.16 18.94
CA ILE A 525 -23.30 3.09 19.70
C ILE A 525 -22.93 4.35 18.90
N PHE A 526 -23.14 4.40 17.57
CA PHE A 526 -22.74 5.54 16.72
C PHE A 526 -23.90 6.39 16.15
N LYS A 527 -24.98 6.58 16.93
CA LYS A 527 -26.01 7.59 16.62
C LYS A 527 -26.31 8.49 17.81
N THR A 528 -25.33 9.32 18.19
CA THR A 528 -25.56 10.66 18.74
C THR A 528 -24.22 11.39 18.80
N GLN A 529 -23.93 12.18 17.76
CA GLN A 529 -23.34 13.52 17.84
C GLN A 529 -23.46 14.19 16.47
#